data_AF-A0A3D4T8E0-F1
#
_entry.id   AF-A0A3D4T8E0-F1
#
_cell.length_a   1.000
_cell.length_b   1.000
_cell.length_c   1.000
_cell.angle_alpha   90.00
_cell.angle_beta   90.00
_cell.angle_gamma   90.00
#
_symmetry.space_group_name_H-M   'P 1'
#
loop_
_entity.id
_entity.type
_entity.pdbx_description
1 polymer ?
#
loop_
_entity_poly.entity_id
_entity_poly.type
_entity_poly.pdbx_seq_one_letter_code
_entity_poly.pdbx_strand_id
1 'polypeptide(L)'
;MGRKQKSKQRKEKLKKFTASHQLKGVLDVTRSGMGYVVVGDNKSDVMIRPGDFNNALHGDTVTVKVVKENLSTGKRDGKIIEVLKRKQTEFIGHIQLSTNFAFFVADTDKPMPDLFIPLQSLNGAKHKDRVIAKLVQWEKTDRKPIGEVIQVLLAEDENDAAMKELLAEAGFPLSFGDDVLEETARLPEILDSAEIAKRKDCRNVLTFTIDPIDARDFDDAISYRELKNGQYEIGVHIADVSYYVEPGTALDEEAY
;
A
#
# COMPACT_ATOMS: atom_id res chain seq x y z
N MET A 1 77.25 0.04 19.54
CA MET A 1 76.56 -0.06 18.23
C MET A 1 75.44 -1.08 18.39
N GLY A 2 74.15 -0.91 18.11
CA GLY A 2 73.29 0.12 17.56
C GLY A 2 71.88 -0.52 17.52
N ARG A 3 70.82 0.25 17.83
CA ARG A 3 69.44 -0.20 18.09
C ARG A 3 68.68 -0.66 16.82
N LYS A 4 67.71 -1.58 17.05
CA LYS A 4 66.35 -1.75 16.44
C LYS A 4 66.06 -1.19 15.02
N GLN A 5 65.41 -2.02 14.18
CA GLN A 5 64.17 -1.73 13.41
C GLN A 5 63.71 -3.01 12.66
N LYS A 6 62.67 -3.75 13.08
CA LYS A 6 61.24 -3.61 12.74
C LYS A 6 60.96 -3.18 11.28
N SER A 7 60.56 -4.13 10.44
CA SER A 7 59.79 -3.89 9.20
C SER A 7 58.70 -4.95 8.98
N LYS A 8 57.72 -5.03 9.90
CA LYS A 8 56.40 -5.60 9.58
C LYS A 8 55.65 -4.56 8.73
N GLN A 9 55.83 -4.60 7.41
CA GLN A 9 55.00 -3.85 6.48
C GLN A 9 53.60 -4.49 6.45
N ARG A 10 52.75 -4.10 7.39
CA ARG A 10 51.30 -4.27 7.28
C ARG A 10 50.81 -3.12 6.40
N LYS A 11 50.55 -3.39 5.12
CA LYS A 11 49.91 -2.45 4.19
C LYS A 11 48.49 -2.14 4.70
N GLU A 12 48.36 -1.10 5.52
CA GLU A 12 47.08 -0.42 5.71
C GLU A 12 46.76 0.34 4.42
N LYS A 13 45.92 -0.26 3.56
CA LYS A 13 45.24 0.50 2.51
C LYS A 13 44.32 1.50 3.22
N LEU A 14 44.72 2.77 3.28
CA LEU A 14 43.82 3.88 3.62
C LEU A 14 42.61 3.83 2.67
N LYS A 15 41.45 3.41 3.20
CA LYS A 15 40.17 3.59 2.51
C LYS A 15 39.85 5.09 2.55
N LYS A 16 39.99 5.78 1.41
CA LYS A 16 39.50 7.14 1.25
C LYS A 16 37.97 7.09 1.30
N PHE A 17 37.39 7.57 2.39
CA PHE A 17 35.95 7.79 2.51
C PHE A 17 35.67 9.26 2.16
N THR A 18 34.81 9.50 1.18
CA THR A 18 34.34 10.84 0.84
C THR A 18 32.85 10.77 0.49
N ALA A 19 32.17 11.89 0.70
CA ALA A 19 30.80 12.25 0.33
C ALA A 19 29.64 11.86 1.27
N SER A 20 28.99 12.92 1.79
CA SER A 20 27.67 12.94 2.39
C SER A 20 26.65 13.46 1.37
N HIS A 21 26.22 12.62 0.43
CA HIS A 21 25.15 12.97 -0.51
C HIS A 21 23.88 12.18 -0.21
N GLN A 22 22.74 12.74 -0.58
CA GLN A 22 21.43 12.11 -0.42
C GLN A 22 21.01 11.45 -1.73
N LEU A 23 20.37 10.30 -1.62
CA LEU A 23 19.82 9.54 -2.74
C LEU A 23 18.37 9.18 -2.42
N LYS A 24 17.56 9.01 -3.46
CA LYS A 24 16.19 8.49 -3.35
C LYS A 24 16.16 7.06 -3.87
N GLY A 25 15.38 6.21 -3.23
CA GLY A 25 15.27 4.81 -3.61
C GLY A 25 14.23 4.06 -2.79
N VAL A 26 14.11 2.76 -3.05
CA VAL A 26 13.16 1.87 -2.35
C VAL A 26 13.91 1.06 -1.30
N LEU A 27 13.40 1.03 -0.07
CA LEU A 27 13.97 0.22 1.01
C LEU A 27 13.55 -1.25 0.86
N ASP A 28 14.49 -2.14 0.57
CA ASP A 28 14.31 -3.58 0.71
C ASP A 28 14.87 -4.05 2.06
N VAL A 29 14.08 -4.82 2.81
CA VAL A 29 14.44 -5.33 4.13
C VAL A 29 14.51 -6.84 4.05
N THR A 30 15.62 -7.41 4.51
CA THR A 30 15.80 -8.86 4.56
C THR A 30 15.17 -9.43 5.83
N ARG A 31 14.95 -10.75 5.86
CA ARG A 31 14.52 -11.48 7.07
C ARG A 31 15.43 -11.27 8.28
N SER A 32 16.72 -10.98 8.05
CA SER A 32 17.68 -10.68 9.13
C SER A 32 17.58 -9.25 9.67
N GLY A 33 16.71 -8.40 9.10
CA GLY A 33 16.52 -7.00 9.46
C GLY A 33 17.51 -6.03 8.82
N MET A 34 18.41 -6.51 7.95
CA MET A 34 19.29 -5.64 7.19
C MET A 34 18.51 -4.97 6.06
N GLY A 35 18.77 -3.68 5.85
CA GLY A 35 18.10 -2.90 4.81
C GLY A 35 19.04 -2.60 3.65
N TYR A 36 18.49 -2.47 2.46
CA TYR A 36 19.17 -2.02 1.26
C TYR A 36 18.28 -1.02 0.55
N VAL A 37 18.76 0.21 0.36
CA VAL A 37 18.07 1.18 -0.46
C VAL A 37 18.54 1.00 -1.89
N VAL A 38 17.63 0.50 -2.73
CA VAL A 38 17.84 0.32 -4.16
C VAL A 38 17.64 1.67 -4.82
N VAL A 39 18.72 2.21 -5.37
CA VAL A 39 18.76 3.52 -6.04
C VAL A 39 18.77 3.26 -7.54
N GLY A 40 17.83 3.84 -8.29
CA GLY A 40 17.78 3.72 -9.75
C GLY A 40 19.11 4.10 -10.42
N ASP A 41 19.30 3.61 -11.65
CA ASP A 41 20.44 3.88 -12.55
C ASP A 41 21.79 3.25 -12.18
N ASN A 42 21.88 1.90 -12.18
CA ASN A 42 23.15 1.14 -12.10
C ASN A 42 24.08 1.52 -10.92
N LYS A 43 23.50 2.14 -9.89
CA LYS A 43 24.18 2.49 -8.65
C LYS A 43 24.09 1.31 -7.71
N SER A 44 25.21 0.92 -7.09
CA SER A 44 25.21 -0.06 -6.00
C SER A 44 24.21 0.31 -4.88
N ASP A 45 23.58 -0.68 -4.27
CA ASP A 45 22.64 -0.41 -3.19
C ASP A 45 23.34 0.22 -1.97
N VAL A 46 22.58 1.02 -1.23
CA VAL A 46 23.04 1.60 0.02
C VAL A 46 22.55 0.71 1.16
N MET A 47 23.50 0.04 1.83
CA MET A 47 23.19 -0.81 2.97
C MET A 47 22.83 0.05 4.19
N ILE A 48 21.72 -0.29 4.84
CA ILE A 48 21.18 0.35 6.03
C ILE A 48 21.12 -0.67 7.16
N ARG A 49 21.53 -0.26 8.36
CA ARG A 49 21.42 -1.09 9.56
C ARG A 49 20.04 -0.90 10.19
N PRO A 50 19.49 -1.90 10.92
CA PRO A 50 18.18 -1.78 11.56
C PRO A 50 17.97 -0.49 12.36
N GLY A 51 18.98 -0.07 13.15
CA GLY A 51 18.90 1.17 13.96
C GLY A 51 18.99 2.48 13.15
N ASP A 52 19.20 2.40 11.84
CA ASP A 52 19.34 3.52 10.93
C ASP A 52 18.16 3.63 9.93
N PHE A 53 17.07 2.87 10.15
CA PHE A 53 15.85 2.90 9.33
C PHE A 53 14.96 4.10 9.62
N ASN A 54 15.18 4.77 10.76
CA ASN A 54 14.28 5.79 11.28
C ASN A 54 12.86 5.20 11.44
N ASN A 55 11.85 5.70 10.73
CA ASN A 55 10.48 5.21 10.75
C ASN A 55 10.08 4.49 9.43
N ALA A 56 11.04 4.11 8.58
CA ALA A 56 10.76 3.44 7.32
C ALA A 56 10.45 1.94 7.49
N LEU A 57 9.54 1.46 6.67
CA LEU A 57 9.15 0.06 6.55
C LEU A 57 9.65 -0.53 5.23
N HIS A 58 9.59 -1.85 5.15
CA HIS A 58 9.90 -2.55 3.91
C HIS A 58 9.04 -2.05 2.75
N GLY A 59 9.69 -1.74 1.63
CA GLY A 59 9.06 -1.29 0.39
C GLY A 59 8.86 0.22 0.32
N ASP A 60 9.08 0.96 1.42
CA ASP A 60 8.93 2.40 1.42
C ASP A 60 9.91 3.07 0.45
N THR A 61 9.43 4.11 -0.22
CA THR A 61 10.29 5.03 -0.96
C THR A 61 10.88 6.03 0.02
N VAL A 62 12.21 6.12 0.06
CA VAL A 62 12.93 6.84 1.11
C VAL A 62 14.02 7.75 0.54
N THR A 63 14.36 8.78 1.31
CA THR A 63 15.61 9.54 1.14
C THR A 63 16.67 8.97 2.07
N VAL A 64 17.78 8.50 1.50
CA VAL A 64 18.93 7.95 2.22
C VAL A 64 20.14 8.88 2.13
N LYS A 65 20.80 9.12 3.27
CA LYS A 65 22.10 9.80 3.32
C LYS A 65 23.22 8.76 3.36
N VAL A 66 24.13 8.81 2.39
CA VAL A 66 25.34 7.97 2.41
C VAL A 66 26.28 8.50 3.48
N VAL A 67 26.70 7.63 4.41
CA VAL A 67 27.61 7.95 5.52
C VAL A 67 29.02 7.45 5.24
N LYS A 68 29.14 6.29 4.58
CA LYS A 68 30.43 5.73 4.18
C LYS A 68 30.33 5.17 2.79
N GLU A 69 31.32 5.46 1.96
CA GLU A 69 31.47 4.87 0.64
C GLU A 69 32.89 4.34 0.50
N ASN A 70 32.99 3.06 0.12
CA ASN A 70 34.28 2.45 -0.20
C ASN A 70 34.51 2.49 -1.71
N LEU A 71 35.28 3.48 -2.16
CA LEU A 71 35.61 3.73 -3.56
C LEU A 71 36.22 2.52 -4.30
N SER A 72 36.86 1.58 -3.60
CA SER A 72 37.44 0.40 -4.25
C SER A 72 36.45 -0.74 -4.49
N THR A 73 35.34 -0.77 -3.75
CA THR A 73 34.34 -1.87 -3.81
C THR A 73 32.95 -1.38 -4.22
N GLY A 74 32.72 -0.07 -4.28
CA GLY A 74 31.40 0.53 -4.47
C GLY A 74 30.42 0.32 -3.32
N LYS A 75 30.81 -0.35 -2.22
CA LYS A 75 29.95 -0.56 -1.05
C LYS A 75 29.65 0.76 -0.35
N ARG A 76 28.36 0.97 -0.05
CA ARG A 76 27.85 2.15 0.61
C ARG A 76 27.09 1.77 1.88
N ASP A 77 27.41 2.45 2.98
CA ASP A 77 26.63 2.44 4.22
C ASP A 77 25.87 3.77 4.32
N GLY A 78 24.59 3.72 4.65
CA GLY A 78 23.76 4.91 4.78
C GLY A 78 22.81 4.87 5.97
N LYS A 79 22.07 5.96 6.12
CA LYS A 79 20.97 6.09 7.08
C LYS A 79 19.77 6.73 6.39
N ILE A 80 18.58 6.29 6.75
CA ILE A 80 17.34 6.86 6.23
C ILE A 80 17.08 8.19 6.95
N ILE A 81 16.78 9.22 6.17
CA ILE A 81 16.49 10.56 6.67
C ILE A 81 14.99 10.80 6.74
N GLU A 82 14.26 10.27 5.76
CA GLU A 82 12.85 10.56 5.51
C GLU A 82 12.20 9.45 4.67
N VAL A 83 10.92 9.17 4.96
CA VAL A 83 10.03 8.36 4.14
C VAL A 83 9.26 9.31 3.21
N LEU A 84 9.43 9.14 1.90
CA LEU A 84 8.77 9.97 0.89
C LEU A 84 7.39 9.41 0.51
N LYS A 85 7.28 8.09 0.44
CA LYS A 85 6.02 7.39 0.14
C LYS A 85 6.02 6.04 0.86
N ARG A 86 4.95 5.75 1.60
CA ARG A 86 4.70 4.44 2.20
C ARG A 86 4.29 3.45 1.11
N LYS A 87 4.79 2.21 1.17
CA LYS A 87 4.29 1.14 0.27
C LYS A 87 2.87 0.73 0.64
N GLN A 88 2.63 0.55 1.93
CA GLN A 88 1.37 0.11 2.52
C GLN A 88 1.22 0.75 3.90
N THR A 89 -0.02 0.93 4.33
CA THR A 89 -0.33 1.41 5.68
C THR A 89 -1.23 0.44 6.45
N GLU A 90 -1.74 -0.59 5.80
CA GLU A 90 -2.61 -1.61 6.38
C GLU A 90 -1.87 -2.95 6.42
N PHE A 91 -2.03 -3.67 7.51
CA PHE A 91 -1.28 -4.88 7.79
C PHE A 91 -2.20 -5.93 8.41
N ILE A 92 -1.97 -7.19 8.06
CA ILE A 92 -2.61 -8.33 8.70
C ILE A 92 -1.69 -8.87 9.81
N GLY A 93 -2.30 -9.27 10.91
CA GLY A 93 -1.57 -9.71 12.10
C GLY A 93 -2.52 -10.05 13.23
N HIS A 94 -1.99 -10.08 14.45
CA HIS A 94 -2.75 -10.46 15.63
C HIS A 94 -2.61 -9.47 16.78
N ILE A 95 -3.65 -9.40 17.61
CA ILE A 95 -3.70 -8.52 18.78
C ILE A 95 -3.08 -9.16 20.03
N GLN A 96 -2.11 -8.47 20.61
CA GLN A 96 -1.57 -8.75 21.93
C GLN A 96 -2.14 -7.75 22.95
N LEU A 97 -3.19 -8.16 23.65
CA LEU A 97 -3.87 -7.32 24.63
C LEU A 97 -3.15 -7.39 25.98
N SER A 98 -2.88 -6.22 26.55
CA SER A 98 -2.44 -6.02 27.94
C SER A 98 -3.52 -5.24 28.71
N THR A 99 -3.35 -5.07 30.02
CA THR A 99 -4.38 -4.47 30.89
C THR A 99 -4.83 -3.07 30.46
N ASN A 100 -3.93 -2.24 29.93
CA ASN A 100 -4.20 -0.82 29.62
C ASN A 100 -3.93 -0.44 28.16
N PHE A 101 -3.47 -1.37 27.33
CA PHE A 101 -3.12 -1.13 25.93
C PHE A 101 -3.10 -2.44 25.15
N ALA A 102 -3.12 -2.35 23.83
CA ALA A 102 -2.84 -3.48 22.97
C ALA A 102 -1.64 -3.17 22.07
N PHE A 103 -1.00 -4.23 21.60
CA PHE A 103 -0.09 -4.18 20.47
C PHE A 103 -0.64 -5.03 19.33
N PHE A 104 -0.50 -4.55 18.11
CA PHE A 104 -0.67 -5.35 16.91
C PHE A 104 0.69 -5.87 16.48
N VAL A 105 0.76 -7.17 16.21
CA VAL A 105 1.97 -7.84 15.71
C VAL A 105 1.65 -8.36 14.30
N ALA A 106 2.38 -7.85 13.32
CA ALA A 106 2.16 -8.17 11.91
C ALA A 106 2.56 -9.63 11.58
N ASP A 107 1.76 -10.27 10.73
CA ASP A 107 2.05 -11.58 10.15
C ASP A 107 2.98 -11.37 8.94
N THR A 108 4.26 -11.07 9.19
CA THR A 108 5.24 -10.85 8.12
C THR A 108 6.58 -11.51 8.44
N ASP A 109 7.29 -11.98 7.41
CA ASP A 109 8.63 -12.55 7.54
C ASP A 109 9.73 -11.49 7.66
N LYS A 110 9.40 -10.23 7.35
CA LYS A 110 10.32 -9.09 7.45
C LYS A 110 10.12 -8.38 8.79
N PRO A 111 11.21 -8.02 9.49
CA PRO A 111 11.07 -7.32 10.76
C PRO A 111 10.28 -6.01 10.64
N MET A 112 9.19 -5.92 11.40
CA MET A 112 8.34 -4.76 11.54
C MET A 112 8.13 -4.47 13.04
N PRO A 113 8.18 -3.21 13.50
CA PRO A 113 7.83 -2.91 14.88
C PRO A 113 6.32 -3.10 15.11
N ASP A 114 5.97 -3.69 16.26
CA ASP A 114 4.57 -3.76 16.69
C ASP A 114 3.92 -2.37 16.72
N LEU A 115 2.65 -2.29 16.29
CA LEU A 115 1.86 -1.07 16.38
C LEU A 115 1.22 -0.98 17.76
N PHE A 116 1.38 0.14 18.45
CA PHE A 116 0.61 0.44 19.65
C PHE A 116 -0.84 0.74 19.27
N ILE A 117 -1.77 -0.01 19.84
CA ILE A 117 -3.21 0.14 19.60
C ILE A 117 -3.86 0.66 20.90
N PRO A 118 -4.35 1.91 20.92
CA PRO A 118 -5.18 2.41 22.01
C PRO A 118 -6.43 1.53 22.20
N LEU A 119 -6.87 1.32 23.44
CA LEU A 119 -8.04 0.45 23.72
C LEU A 119 -9.33 0.93 23.01
N GLN A 120 -9.48 2.24 22.82
CA GLN A 120 -10.59 2.83 22.08
C GLN A 120 -10.56 2.54 20.57
N SER A 121 -9.40 2.17 20.04
CA SER A 121 -9.14 1.87 18.62
C SER A 121 -9.01 0.36 18.37
N LEU A 122 -9.49 -0.49 19.28
CA LEU A 122 -9.47 -1.95 19.15
C LEU A 122 -10.55 -2.50 18.23
N ASN A 123 -11.60 -1.71 17.94
CA ASN A 123 -12.75 -2.14 17.15
C ASN A 123 -13.32 -3.52 17.59
N GLY A 124 -13.41 -3.74 18.91
CA GLY A 124 -13.92 -4.98 19.50
C GLY A 124 -12.96 -6.18 19.50
N ALA A 125 -11.74 -6.04 18.94
CA ALA A 125 -10.76 -7.12 18.89
C ALA A 125 -10.32 -7.58 20.29
N LYS A 126 -10.14 -8.89 20.44
CA LYS A 126 -9.70 -9.56 21.65
C LYS A 126 -8.26 -10.05 21.50
N HIS A 127 -7.69 -10.53 22.61
CA HIS A 127 -6.36 -11.11 22.59
C HIS A 127 -6.29 -12.32 21.64
N LYS A 128 -5.29 -12.31 20.76
CA LYS A 128 -5.00 -13.28 19.70
C LYS A 128 -5.98 -13.27 18.53
N ASP A 129 -6.93 -12.35 18.50
CA ASP A 129 -7.74 -12.16 17.30
C ASP A 129 -6.82 -11.74 16.15
N ARG A 130 -7.05 -12.33 14.99
CA ARG A 130 -6.42 -11.93 13.73
C ARG A 130 -7.18 -10.73 13.19
N VAL A 131 -6.47 -9.68 12.80
CA VAL A 131 -7.06 -8.40 12.43
C VAL A 131 -6.33 -7.77 11.26
N ILE A 132 -7.02 -6.85 10.59
CA ILE A 132 -6.40 -5.82 9.76
C ILE A 132 -6.22 -4.58 10.63
N ALA A 133 -4.97 -4.10 10.75
CA ALA A 133 -4.65 -2.88 11.46
C ALA A 133 -4.00 -1.85 10.52
N LYS A 134 -4.37 -0.59 10.70
CA LYS A 134 -3.84 0.55 9.96
C LYS A 134 -2.81 1.30 10.79
N LEU A 135 -1.68 1.64 10.18
CA LEU A 135 -0.68 2.56 10.72
C LEU A 135 -1.23 3.98 10.62
N VAL A 136 -1.51 4.59 11.77
CA VAL A 136 -2.10 5.94 11.85
C VAL A 136 -1.00 6.99 11.97
N GLN A 137 -0.01 6.77 12.84
CA GLN A 137 1.01 7.77 13.13
C GLN A 137 2.34 7.12 13.50
N TRP A 138 3.45 7.69 13.01
CA TRP A 138 4.79 7.30 13.46
C TRP A 138 5.80 8.44 13.30
N GLU A 139 5.87 9.29 14.31
CA GLU A 139 6.81 10.39 14.39
C GLU A 139 8.20 9.92 14.83
N LYS A 140 9.23 10.73 14.54
CA LYS A 140 10.62 10.40 14.91
C LYS A 140 10.85 10.27 16.43
N THR A 141 9.99 10.89 17.23
CA THR A 141 10.04 10.82 18.69
C THR A 141 9.34 9.59 19.26
N ASP A 142 8.51 8.93 18.46
CA ASP A 142 7.69 7.83 18.92
C ASP A 142 8.55 6.58 19.07
N ARG A 143 8.41 5.90 20.22
CA ARG A 143 9.12 4.63 20.46
C ARG A 143 8.55 3.49 19.63
N LYS A 144 7.25 3.55 19.35
CA LYS A 144 6.46 2.57 18.61
C LYS A 144 5.48 3.34 17.72
N PRO A 145 5.23 2.88 16.49
CA PRO A 145 4.15 3.41 15.68
C PRO A 145 2.79 3.22 16.38
N ILE A 146 1.85 4.12 16.12
CA ILE A 146 0.46 4.05 16.58
C ILE A 146 -0.40 3.53 15.43
N GLY A 147 -1.30 2.60 15.75
CA GLY A 147 -2.27 2.09 14.79
C GLY A 147 -3.66 1.93 15.38
N GLU A 148 -4.58 1.51 14.53
CA GLU A 148 -5.96 1.18 14.87
C GLU A 148 -6.41 -0.10 14.17
N VAL A 149 -7.36 -0.81 14.76
CA VAL A 149 -7.96 -2.00 14.14
C VAL A 149 -9.07 -1.55 13.19
N ILE A 150 -8.93 -1.91 11.92
CA ILE A 150 -9.94 -1.66 10.88
C ILE A 150 -10.98 -2.79 10.89
N GLN A 151 -10.51 -4.04 10.92
CA GLN A 151 -11.39 -5.21 10.84
C GLN A 151 -10.86 -6.38 11.66
N VAL A 152 -11.76 -7.09 12.36
CA VAL A 152 -11.48 -8.40 12.95
C VAL A 152 -11.78 -9.49 11.91
N LEU A 153 -10.83 -10.37 11.66
CA LEU A 153 -10.96 -11.48 10.71
C LEU A 153 -11.42 -12.73 11.45
N LEU A 154 -12.51 -13.34 11.00
CA LEU A 154 -13.05 -14.58 11.58
C LEU A 154 -12.48 -15.80 10.84
N ALA A 155 -12.54 -16.97 11.47
CA ALA A 155 -12.03 -18.21 10.86
C ALA A 155 -12.78 -18.63 9.58
N GLU A 156 -14.02 -18.16 9.41
CA GLU A 156 -14.81 -18.38 8.19
C GLU A 156 -14.29 -17.55 7.01
N ASP A 157 -13.49 -16.51 7.28
CA ASP A 157 -12.94 -15.59 6.28
C ASP A 157 -11.53 -16.01 5.80
N GLU A 158 -11.06 -17.24 6.02
CA GLU A 158 -9.66 -17.61 5.75
C GLU A 158 -9.22 -17.36 4.29
N ASN A 159 -10.09 -17.65 3.31
CA ASN A 159 -9.79 -17.38 1.90
C ASN A 159 -9.74 -15.88 1.62
N ASP A 160 -10.69 -15.12 2.16
CA ASP A 160 -10.74 -13.66 2.03
C ASP A 160 -9.55 -13.00 2.72
N ALA A 161 -9.12 -13.54 3.86
CA ALA A 161 -7.95 -13.09 4.60
C ALA A 161 -6.67 -13.30 3.80
N ALA A 162 -6.50 -14.46 3.15
CA ALA A 162 -5.34 -14.73 2.30
C ALA A 162 -5.31 -13.79 1.07
N MET A 163 -6.46 -13.52 0.46
CA MET A 163 -6.57 -12.54 -0.62
C MET A 163 -6.20 -11.13 -0.14
N LYS A 164 -6.77 -10.68 0.99
CA LYS A 164 -6.45 -9.37 1.59
C LYS A 164 -4.98 -9.26 2.00
N GLU A 165 -4.36 -10.35 2.44
CA GLU A 165 -2.93 -10.40 2.74
C GLU A 165 -2.09 -10.09 1.51
N LEU A 166 -2.39 -10.75 0.39
CA LEU A 166 -1.72 -10.50 -0.89
C LEU A 166 -1.92 -9.07 -1.39
N LEU A 167 -3.13 -8.52 -1.25
CA LEU A 167 -3.44 -7.15 -1.65
C LEU A 167 -2.65 -6.13 -0.83
N ALA A 168 -2.65 -6.26 0.51
CA ALA A 168 -1.89 -5.40 1.39
C ALA A 168 -0.39 -5.48 1.09
N GLU A 169 0.16 -6.70 0.99
CA GLU A 169 1.57 -6.91 0.65
C GLU A 169 1.96 -6.28 -0.69
N ALA A 170 1.06 -6.29 -1.67
CA ALA A 170 1.27 -5.62 -2.96
C ALA A 170 1.15 -4.09 -2.88
N GLY A 171 0.67 -3.55 -1.76
CA GLY A 171 0.50 -2.12 -1.52
C GLY A 171 -0.87 -1.59 -1.92
N PHE A 172 -1.85 -2.46 -2.14
CA PHE A 172 -3.23 -2.05 -2.39
C PHE A 172 -3.94 -1.75 -1.06
N PRO A 173 -4.75 -0.68 -1.00
CA PRO A 173 -5.64 -0.45 0.14
C PRO A 173 -6.65 -1.60 0.24
N LEU A 174 -7.00 -1.99 1.47
CA LEU A 174 -8.00 -3.04 1.73
C LEU A 174 -9.40 -2.48 1.92
N SER A 175 -9.52 -1.16 2.01
CA SER A 175 -10.78 -0.43 2.16
C SER A 175 -10.70 0.94 1.48
N PHE A 176 -11.83 1.42 0.98
CA PHE A 176 -11.99 2.78 0.48
C PHE A 176 -11.97 3.81 1.62
N GLY A 177 -11.60 5.05 1.30
CA GLY A 177 -11.64 6.18 2.23
C GLY A 177 -13.06 6.51 2.68
N ASP A 178 -13.19 7.10 3.87
CA ASP A 178 -14.49 7.51 4.43
C ASP A 178 -15.20 8.54 3.53
N ASP A 179 -14.45 9.43 2.89
CA ASP A 179 -14.93 10.39 1.90
C ASP A 179 -15.52 9.71 0.66
N VAL A 180 -14.83 8.70 0.12
CA VAL A 180 -15.30 7.88 -1.01
C VAL A 180 -16.59 7.14 -0.64
N LEU A 181 -16.64 6.53 0.56
CA LEU A 181 -17.81 5.82 1.05
C LEU A 181 -19.00 6.75 1.30
N GLU A 182 -18.76 7.93 1.87
CA GLU A 182 -19.78 8.96 2.08
C GLU A 182 -20.35 9.48 0.76
N GLU A 183 -19.49 9.72 -0.24
CA GLU A 183 -19.92 10.14 -1.58
C GLU A 183 -20.79 9.07 -2.24
N THR A 184 -20.32 7.82 -2.22
CA THR A 184 -21.04 6.66 -2.76
C THR A 184 -22.43 6.49 -2.12
N ALA A 185 -22.52 6.66 -0.79
CA ALA A 185 -23.77 6.52 -0.04
C ALA A 185 -24.82 7.59 -0.37
N ARG A 186 -24.42 8.69 -1.03
CA ARG A 186 -25.33 9.78 -1.46
C ARG A 186 -25.83 9.59 -2.89
N LEU A 187 -25.27 8.66 -3.64
CA LEU A 187 -25.69 8.42 -5.02
C LEU A 187 -27.13 7.90 -5.07
N PRO A 188 -27.97 8.43 -5.96
CA PRO A 188 -29.35 8.01 -6.05
C PRO A 188 -29.46 6.61 -6.67
N GLU A 189 -30.21 5.71 -6.03
CA GLU A 189 -30.54 4.40 -6.62
C GLU A 189 -31.49 4.52 -7.82
N ILE A 190 -32.31 5.57 -7.85
CA ILE A 190 -33.30 5.82 -8.90
C ILE A 190 -33.03 7.20 -9.50
N LEU A 191 -32.83 7.22 -10.83
CA LEU A 191 -32.67 8.46 -11.57
C LEU A 191 -33.92 9.33 -11.47
N ASP A 192 -33.71 10.64 -11.32
CA ASP A 192 -34.82 11.60 -11.31
C ASP A 192 -35.49 11.70 -12.68
N SER A 193 -36.75 12.14 -12.69
CA SER A 193 -37.53 12.24 -13.93
C SER A 193 -36.99 13.27 -14.93
N ALA A 194 -36.29 14.31 -14.44
CA ALA A 194 -35.71 15.34 -15.31
C ALA A 194 -34.47 14.82 -16.04
N GLU A 195 -33.68 13.97 -15.41
CA GLU A 195 -32.54 13.28 -16.01
C GLU A 195 -33.00 12.23 -17.03
N ILE A 196 -34.01 11.43 -16.67
CA ILE A 196 -34.63 10.47 -17.61
C ILE A 196 -35.13 11.19 -18.87
N ALA A 197 -35.71 12.39 -18.73
CA ALA A 197 -36.23 13.16 -19.85
C ALA A 197 -35.15 13.68 -20.82
N LYS A 198 -33.88 13.76 -20.41
CA LYS A 198 -32.76 14.15 -21.29
C LYS A 198 -32.25 12.98 -22.13
N ARG A 199 -32.60 11.75 -21.77
CA ARG A 199 -32.04 10.52 -22.35
C ARG A 199 -32.98 9.92 -23.40
N LYS A 200 -32.42 9.17 -24.34
CA LYS A 200 -33.21 8.37 -25.28
C LYS A 200 -33.78 7.16 -24.53
N ASP A 201 -35.11 7.05 -24.48
CA ASP A 201 -35.77 5.92 -23.83
C ASP A 201 -35.72 4.66 -24.70
N CYS A 202 -34.94 3.68 -24.26
CA CYS A 202 -34.79 2.38 -24.89
C CYS A 202 -35.45 1.23 -24.10
N ARG A 203 -36.21 1.52 -23.03
CA ARG A 203 -36.73 0.48 -22.10
C ARG A 203 -37.67 -0.55 -22.75
N ASN A 204 -38.31 -0.19 -23.87
CA ASN A 204 -39.19 -1.09 -24.63
C ASN A 204 -38.46 -1.88 -25.74
N VAL A 205 -37.14 -1.73 -25.87
CA VAL A 205 -36.32 -2.48 -26.83
C VAL A 205 -35.76 -3.72 -26.15
N LEU A 206 -35.85 -4.89 -26.79
CA LEU A 206 -35.26 -6.13 -26.29
C LEU A 206 -33.75 -5.91 -26.10
N THR A 207 -33.32 -5.93 -24.84
CA THR A 207 -31.96 -5.63 -24.39
C THR A 207 -31.54 -6.66 -23.35
N PHE A 208 -30.34 -7.20 -23.47
CA PHE A 208 -29.81 -8.24 -22.59
C PHE A 208 -28.28 -8.16 -22.51
N THR A 209 -27.72 -8.74 -21.46
CA THR A 209 -26.26 -8.88 -21.24
C THR A 209 -25.85 -10.35 -21.45
N ILE A 210 -24.55 -10.61 -21.64
CA ILE A 210 -24.02 -11.96 -21.83
C ILE A 210 -22.75 -12.11 -20.99
N ASP A 211 -22.93 -12.63 -19.78
CA ASP A 211 -21.89 -12.64 -18.74
C ASP A 211 -21.70 -14.03 -18.12
N PRO A 212 -20.55 -14.27 -17.45
CA PRO A 212 -20.37 -15.41 -16.56
C PRO A 212 -21.44 -15.48 -15.47
N ILE A 213 -21.70 -16.69 -14.95
CA ILE A 213 -22.73 -16.92 -13.93
C ILE A 213 -22.45 -16.21 -12.60
N ASP A 214 -21.19 -15.89 -12.34
CA ASP A 214 -20.66 -15.26 -11.14
C ASP A 214 -20.42 -13.75 -11.31
N ALA A 215 -20.71 -13.17 -12.47
CA ALA A 215 -20.61 -11.73 -12.71
C ALA A 215 -21.56 -10.95 -11.77
N ARG A 216 -21.08 -9.80 -11.30
CA ARG A 216 -21.82 -8.90 -10.39
C ARG A 216 -21.95 -7.48 -10.93
N ASP A 217 -21.16 -7.17 -11.94
CA ASP A 217 -20.90 -5.89 -12.57
C ASP A 217 -21.25 -6.00 -14.06
N PHE A 218 -22.47 -5.62 -14.41
CA PHE A 218 -22.97 -5.69 -15.80
C PHE A 218 -22.78 -4.33 -16.49
N ASP A 219 -21.61 -4.14 -17.09
CA ASP A 219 -21.22 -2.85 -17.66
C ASP A 219 -21.69 -2.63 -19.11
N ASP A 220 -22.08 -3.70 -19.81
CA ASP A 220 -22.52 -3.64 -21.18
C ASP A 220 -23.81 -4.43 -21.44
N ALA A 221 -24.57 -3.97 -22.43
CA ALA A 221 -25.76 -4.65 -22.91
C ALA A 221 -25.89 -4.51 -24.43
N ILE A 222 -26.52 -5.51 -25.04
CA ILE A 222 -26.81 -5.52 -26.48
C ILE A 222 -28.32 -5.49 -26.66
N SER A 223 -28.78 -4.64 -27.58
CA SER A 223 -30.17 -4.63 -28.02
C SER A 223 -30.31 -4.96 -29.49
N TYR A 224 -31.39 -5.63 -29.85
CA TYR A 224 -31.71 -6.01 -31.22
C TYR A 224 -33.13 -5.58 -31.60
N ARG A 225 -33.27 -4.94 -32.77
CA ARG A 225 -34.57 -4.59 -33.36
C ARG A 225 -34.56 -4.68 -34.87
N GLU A 226 -35.56 -5.34 -35.45
CA GLU A 226 -35.83 -5.27 -36.89
C GLU A 226 -36.63 -3.98 -37.22
N LEU A 227 -36.19 -3.28 -38.26
CA LEU A 227 -36.80 -2.03 -38.73
C LEU A 227 -37.76 -2.31 -39.90
N LYS A 228 -38.72 -1.40 -40.09
CA LYS A 228 -39.75 -1.53 -41.16
C LYS A 228 -39.18 -1.62 -42.58
N ASN A 229 -37.95 -1.15 -42.78
CA ASN A 229 -37.25 -1.19 -44.07
C ASN A 229 -36.44 -2.49 -44.27
N GLY A 230 -36.60 -3.49 -43.40
CA GLY A 230 -35.88 -4.77 -43.45
C GLY A 230 -34.43 -4.69 -42.98
N GLN A 231 -34.01 -3.57 -42.38
CA GLN A 231 -32.70 -3.45 -41.74
C GLN A 231 -32.78 -3.81 -40.26
N TYR A 232 -31.63 -4.09 -39.65
CA TYR A 232 -31.52 -4.33 -38.22
C TYR A 232 -30.87 -3.12 -37.53
N GLU A 233 -31.42 -2.73 -36.40
CA GLU A 233 -30.77 -1.83 -35.44
C GLU A 233 -30.15 -2.68 -34.33
N ILE A 234 -28.83 -2.60 -34.21
CA ILE A 234 -28.06 -3.18 -33.11
C ILE A 234 -27.63 -2.02 -32.22
N GLY A 235 -27.96 -2.11 -30.93
CA GLY A 235 -27.52 -1.17 -29.92
C GLY A 235 -26.46 -1.82 -29.05
N VAL A 236 -25.36 -1.10 -28.80
CA VAL A 236 -24.38 -1.42 -27.77
C VAL A 236 -24.55 -0.34 -26.70
N HIS A 237 -24.93 -0.75 -25.51
CA HIS A 237 -25.20 0.14 -24.38
C HIS A 237 -24.12 -0.12 -23.34
N ILE A 238 -23.44 0.94 -22.90
CA ILE A 238 -22.41 0.86 -21.86
C ILE A 238 -22.92 1.61 -20.63
N ALA A 239 -22.62 1.11 -19.44
CA ALA A 239 -22.94 1.74 -18.18
C ALA A 239 -22.38 3.17 -18.17
N ASP A 240 -23.23 4.13 -17.81
CA ASP A 240 -22.87 5.54 -17.77
C ASP A 240 -22.20 5.89 -16.43
N VAL A 241 -21.00 5.35 -16.21
CA VAL A 241 -20.21 5.57 -14.99
C VAL A 241 -19.92 7.07 -14.81
N SER A 242 -19.75 7.81 -15.90
CA SER A 242 -19.47 9.26 -15.87
C SER A 242 -20.59 10.12 -15.30
N TYR A 243 -21.82 9.60 -15.21
CA TYR A 243 -22.90 10.27 -14.50
C TYR A 243 -22.73 10.20 -12.97
N TYR A 244 -22.08 9.16 -12.46
CA TYR A 244 -21.91 8.91 -11.02
C TYR A 244 -20.55 9.33 -10.49
N VAL A 245 -19.52 9.37 -11.35
CA VAL A 245 -18.15 9.77 -10.99
C VAL A 245 -17.85 11.10 -11.67
N GLU A 246 -17.99 12.19 -10.90
CA GLU A 246 -17.74 13.55 -11.39
C GLU A 246 -16.26 13.95 -11.23
N PRO A 247 -15.66 14.67 -12.20
CA PRO A 247 -14.25 15.06 -12.11
C PRO A 247 -13.93 15.88 -10.85
N GLY A 248 -12.84 15.50 -10.16
CA GLY A 248 -12.35 16.15 -8.95
C GLY A 248 -13.11 15.83 -7.68
N THR A 249 -13.98 14.81 -7.68
CA THR A 249 -14.56 14.26 -6.44
C THR A 249 -13.67 13.20 -5.81
N ALA A 250 -13.99 12.74 -4.60
CA ALA A 250 -13.21 11.70 -3.93
C ALA A 250 -13.28 10.38 -4.70
N LEU A 251 -14.45 10.07 -5.30
CA LEU A 251 -14.60 8.91 -6.19
C LEU A 251 -13.71 8.99 -7.43
N ASP A 252 -13.59 10.16 -8.06
CA ASP A 252 -12.70 10.37 -9.23
C ASP A 252 -11.23 10.24 -8.86
N GLU A 253 -10.82 10.85 -7.73
CA GLU A 253 -9.43 10.74 -7.25
C GLU A 253 -9.05 9.31 -6.87
N GLU A 254 -9.96 8.54 -6.25
CA GLU A 254 -9.73 7.14 -5.88
C GLU A 254 -9.73 6.20 -7.09
N ALA A 255 -10.46 6.54 -8.16
CA ALA A 255 -10.51 5.73 -9.39
C ALA A 255 -9.20 5.74 -10.21
N TYR A 256 -8.27 6.66 -9.94
CA TYR A 256 -7.09 6.95 -10.76
C TYR A 256 -5.75 6.49 -10.16
#